data_AF-A0A2K8NYX9-F1
#
_entry.id   AF-A0A2K8NYX9-F1
#
_cell.length_a   1.000
_cell.length_b   1.000
_cell.length_c   1.000
_cell.angle_alpha   90.00
_cell.angle_beta   90.00
_cell.angle_gamma   90.00
#
_symmetry.space_group_name_H-M   'P 1'
#
loop_
_entity.id
_entity.type
_entity.pdbx_description
1 polymer ?
#
loop_
_entity_poly.entity_id
_entity_poly.type
_entity_poly.pdbx_seq_one_letter_code
_entity_poly.pdbx_strand_id
1 'polypeptide(L)'
;MSWWLTTIIILGLLIGLGLGVWGFMNGFDLRKKDYKKIRQEKIKNNNQTVVEIQKQDFILFDQIKSLPKKKFNGIYSLYVGPEINENDFFIPVYLVKSFNVIEDIVNDSQNLIDNKRDSVYAEIIEYLEHQNKNFDDLRWSLLEANIDSSEINDRFDFWLKNSKAKERGFNK
;
A
#
# COMPACT_ATOMS: atom_id res chain seq x y z
N MET A 1 -29.73 56.72 10.27
CA MET A 1 -28.38 56.15 10.53
C MET A 1 -27.36 57.15 10.01
N SER A 2 -26.39 57.56 10.83
CA SER A 2 -25.42 58.58 10.43
C SER A 2 -24.45 58.03 9.38
N TRP A 3 -24.39 58.68 8.22
CA TRP A 3 -23.60 58.25 7.06
C TRP A 3 -22.11 58.06 7.36
N TRP A 4 -21.56 58.88 8.27
CA TRP A 4 -20.16 58.78 8.70
C TRP A 4 -19.84 57.47 9.45
N LEU A 5 -20.81 56.93 10.17
CA LEU A 5 -20.67 55.69 10.95
C LEU A 5 -20.62 54.49 10.00
N THR A 6 -21.41 54.52 8.93
CA THR A 6 -21.42 53.49 7.87
C THR A 6 -20.08 53.42 7.14
N THR A 7 -19.46 54.57 6.84
CA THR A 7 -18.15 54.62 6.16
C THR A 7 -17.04 53.99 6.99
N ILE A 8 -17.00 54.26 8.30
CA ILE A 8 -15.99 53.70 9.21
C ILE A 8 -16.12 52.17 9.31
N ILE A 9 -17.35 51.66 9.38
CA ILE A 9 -17.62 50.21 9.44
C ILE A 9 -17.14 49.50 8.16
N ILE A 10 -17.42 50.09 7.00
CA ILE A 10 -16.99 49.54 5.70
C ILE A 10 -15.45 49.53 5.60
N LEU A 11 -14.80 50.61 6.04
CA LEU A 11 -13.34 50.70 6.02
C LEU A 11 -12.68 49.65 6.93
N GLY A 12 -13.24 49.43 8.12
CA GLY A 12 -12.78 48.40 9.05
C GLY A 12 -12.93 46.98 8.50
N LEU A 13 -14.03 46.70 7.81
CA LEU A 13 -14.28 45.41 7.12
C LEU A 13 -13.27 45.14 6.01
N LEU A 14 -12.93 46.16 5.20
CA LEU A 14 -11.94 46.02 4.12
C LEU A 14 -10.53 45.73 4.66
N ILE A 15 -10.12 46.41 5.74
CA ILE A 15 -8.82 46.16 6.38
C ILE A 15 -8.79 44.76 7.01
N GLY A 16 -9.87 44.35 7.68
CA GLY A 16 -9.99 43.00 8.25
C GLY A 16 -9.92 41.90 7.19
N LEU A 17 -10.56 42.09 6.04
CA LEU A 17 -10.48 41.17 4.90
C LEU A 17 -9.07 41.07 4.33
N GLY A 18 -8.36 42.19 4.17
CA GLY A 18 -6.99 42.21 3.67
C GLY A 18 -6.02 41.44 4.57
N LEU A 19 -6.08 41.66 5.89
CA LEU A 19 -5.26 40.94 6.87
C LEU A 19 -5.63 39.45 6.96
N GLY A 20 -6.92 39.13 6.86
CA GLY A 20 -7.41 37.75 6.81
C GLY A 20 -6.85 37.00 5.61
N VAL A 21 -6.96 37.56 4.40
CA VAL A 21 -6.45 36.93 3.17
C VAL A 21 -4.93 36.76 3.23
N TRP A 22 -4.18 37.74 3.75
CA TRP A 22 -2.73 37.66 3.90
C TRP A 22 -2.30 36.57 4.90
N GLY A 23 -2.97 36.50 6.06
CA GLY A 23 -2.72 35.46 7.06
C GLY A 23 -3.05 34.05 6.56
N PHE A 24 -4.15 33.92 5.80
CA PHE A 24 -4.53 32.66 5.18
C PHE A 24 -3.53 32.22 4.10
N MET A 25 -3.06 33.10 3.23
CA MET A 25 -2.08 32.75 2.19
C MET A 25 -0.75 32.24 2.79
N ASN A 26 -0.22 32.90 3.82
CA ASN A 26 1.04 32.47 4.44
C ASN A 26 0.89 31.18 5.27
N GLY A 27 -0.25 30.98 5.94
CA GLY A 27 -0.53 29.76 6.70
C GLY A 27 -0.78 28.52 5.83
N PHE A 28 -1.18 28.69 4.56
CA PHE A 28 -1.31 27.59 3.60
C PHE A 28 0.03 27.20 2.97
N ASP A 29 0.94 28.15 2.77
CA ASP A 29 2.24 27.88 2.15
C ASP A 29 3.22 27.15 3.11
N LEU A 30 3.15 27.45 4.42
CA LEU A 30 3.84 26.69 5.46
C LEU A 30 3.35 25.23 5.53
N ARG A 31 2.02 25.02 5.52
CA ARG A 31 1.44 23.68 5.50
C ARG A 31 1.83 22.90 4.23
N LYS A 32 1.85 23.52 3.05
CA LYS A 32 2.31 22.85 1.81
C LYS A 32 3.78 22.42 1.86
N LYS A 33 4.66 23.20 2.50
CA LYS A 33 6.08 22.85 2.64
C LYS A 33 6.28 21.66 3.58
N ASP A 34 5.56 21.62 4.70
CA ASP A 34 5.60 20.48 5.63
C ASP A 34 5.01 19.21 5.02
N TYR A 35 3.89 19.32 4.29
CA TYR A 35 3.33 18.19 3.54
C TYR A 35 4.29 17.66 2.47
N LYS A 36 5.01 18.52 1.74
CA LYS A 36 6.02 18.08 0.77
C LYS A 36 7.21 17.38 1.44
N LYS A 37 7.66 17.87 2.60
CA LYS A 37 8.79 17.30 3.34
C LYS A 37 8.42 15.94 3.96
N ILE A 38 7.26 15.84 4.58
CA ILE A 38 6.69 14.58 5.10
C ILE A 38 6.46 13.57 3.95
N ARG A 39 5.97 14.03 2.79
CA ARG A 39 5.81 13.17 1.60
C ARG A 39 7.15 12.67 1.08
N GLN A 40 8.19 13.52 1.01
CA GLN A 40 9.53 13.12 0.54
C GLN A 40 10.24 12.14 1.48
N GLU A 41 10.13 12.32 2.80
CA GLU A 41 10.68 11.36 3.78
C GLU A 41 9.91 10.03 3.76
N LYS A 42 8.57 10.06 3.60
CA LYS A 42 7.74 8.85 3.47
C LYS A 42 7.98 8.12 2.15
N ILE A 43 8.27 8.84 1.06
CA ILE A 43 8.67 8.27 -0.25
C ILE A 43 10.04 7.59 -0.13
N LYS A 44 11.01 8.17 0.60
CA LYS A 44 12.36 7.59 0.68
C LYS A 44 12.40 6.20 1.36
N ASN A 45 11.60 5.99 2.40
CA ASN A 45 11.46 4.68 3.06
C ASN A 45 10.61 3.70 2.24
N ASN A 46 9.51 4.15 1.63
CA ASN A 46 8.69 3.28 0.79
C ASN A 46 9.46 2.82 -0.46
N ASN A 47 10.23 3.70 -1.10
CA ASN A 47 11.00 3.36 -2.31
C ASN A 47 12.15 2.41 -2.01
N GLN A 48 12.76 2.45 -0.82
CA GLN A 48 13.76 1.44 -0.45
C GLN A 48 13.14 0.05 -0.30
N THR A 49 11.99 -0.05 0.37
CA THR A 49 11.24 -1.31 0.49
C THR A 49 10.78 -1.80 -0.89
N VAL A 50 10.27 -0.91 -1.76
CA VAL A 50 9.86 -1.29 -3.11
C VAL A 50 11.04 -1.72 -3.98
N VAL A 51 12.19 -1.05 -3.90
CA VAL A 51 13.43 -1.44 -4.59
C VAL A 51 13.97 -2.77 -4.06
N GLU A 52 13.80 -3.08 -2.77
CA GLU A 52 14.20 -4.37 -2.18
C GLU A 52 13.26 -5.51 -2.63
N ILE A 53 11.96 -5.24 -2.74
CA ILE A 53 10.96 -6.19 -3.29
C ILE A 53 11.14 -6.38 -4.81
N GLN A 54 11.47 -5.34 -5.57
CA GLN A 54 11.71 -5.43 -7.02
C GLN A 54 12.94 -6.26 -7.39
N LYS A 55 13.88 -6.48 -6.45
CA LYS A 55 15.07 -7.32 -6.66
C LYS A 55 14.84 -8.81 -6.40
N GLN A 56 13.65 -9.19 -5.91
CA GLN A 56 13.34 -10.57 -5.55
C GLN A 56 12.74 -11.32 -6.74
N ASP A 57 13.00 -12.62 -6.80
CA ASP A 57 12.50 -13.49 -7.86
C ASP A 57 10.96 -13.58 -7.78
N PHE A 58 10.28 -12.97 -8.75
CA PHE A 58 8.84 -13.06 -8.89
C PHE A 58 8.46 -14.43 -9.44
N ILE A 59 7.55 -15.12 -8.76
CA ILE A 59 6.90 -16.32 -9.27
C ILE A 59 5.59 -15.89 -9.92
N LEU A 60 5.54 -16.00 -11.25
CA LEU A 60 4.32 -15.74 -12.00
C LEU A 60 3.26 -16.79 -11.65
N PHE A 61 1.98 -16.39 -11.67
CA PHE A 61 0.88 -17.25 -11.23
C PHE A 61 0.75 -18.55 -12.05
N ASP A 62 1.03 -18.48 -13.35
CA ASP A 62 1.08 -19.61 -14.29
C ASP A 62 2.27 -20.56 -14.04
N GLN A 63 3.36 -20.05 -13.45
CA GLN A 63 4.57 -20.83 -13.15
C GLN A 63 4.47 -21.65 -11.86
N ILE A 64 3.47 -21.38 -11.01
CA ILE A 64 3.29 -22.03 -9.70
C ILE A 64 3.26 -23.57 -9.83
N LYS A 65 2.61 -24.09 -10.87
CA LYS A 65 2.47 -25.54 -11.11
C LYS A 65 3.81 -26.24 -11.42
N SER A 66 4.83 -25.49 -11.78
CA SER A 66 6.16 -25.99 -12.15
C SER A 66 7.19 -25.93 -11.01
N LEU A 67 6.81 -25.40 -9.84
CA LEU A 67 7.72 -25.21 -8.73
C LEU A 67 8.20 -26.55 -8.14
N PRO A 68 9.48 -26.66 -7.73
CA PRO A 68 9.98 -27.84 -7.05
C PRO A 68 9.22 -28.06 -5.74
N LYS A 69 8.79 -29.29 -5.47
CA LYS A 69 8.04 -29.70 -4.27
C LYS A 69 8.88 -29.71 -2.98
N LYS A 70 9.90 -28.87 -2.90
CA LYS A 70 10.74 -28.77 -1.71
C LYS A 70 9.99 -27.92 -0.68
N LYS A 71 9.73 -28.51 0.48
CA LYS A 71 9.12 -27.80 1.60
C LYS A 71 10.14 -26.85 2.22
N PHE A 72 9.76 -25.61 2.42
CA PHE A 72 10.52 -24.63 3.18
C PHE A 72 9.58 -23.58 3.80
N ASN A 73 10.04 -23.02 4.90
CA ASN A 73 9.38 -21.92 5.58
C ASN A 73 9.75 -20.59 4.92
N GLY A 74 8.82 -19.65 4.89
CA GLY A 74 9.10 -18.34 4.32
C GLY A 74 7.95 -17.36 4.44
N ILE A 75 8.18 -16.19 3.85
CA ILE A 75 7.19 -15.12 3.74
C ILE A 75 7.06 -14.80 2.26
N TYR A 76 5.83 -14.76 1.76
CA TYR A 76 5.54 -14.41 0.39
C TYR A 76 4.42 -13.36 0.34
N SER A 77 4.25 -12.76 -0.83
CA SER A 77 3.32 -11.66 -1.01
C SER A 77 2.68 -11.68 -2.38
N LEU A 78 1.47 -11.16 -2.45
CA LEU A 78 0.69 -11.00 -3.67
C LEU A 78 0.74 -9.55 -4.14
N TYR A 79 1.02 -9.37 -5.43
CA TYR A 79 0.92 -8.09 -6.12
C TYR A 79 -0.04 -8.18 -7.30
N VAL A 80 -0.56 -7.02 -7.71
CA VAL A 80 -1.38 -6.85 -8.90
C VAL A 80 -0.62 -5.98 -9.89
N GLY A 81 -0.48 -6.46 -11.11
CA GLY A 81 0.15 -5.76 -12.22
C GLY A 81 1.49 -6.35 -12.68
N PRO A 82 1.94 -5.98 -13.90
CA PRO A 82 3.15 -6.51 -14.51
C PRO A 82 4.44 -6.02 -13.81
N GLU A 83 4.38 -4.88 -13.13
CA GLU A 83 5.46 -4.26 -12.39
C GLU A 83 4.92 -3.70 -11.07
N ILE A 84 5.77 -3.64 -10.04
CA ILE A 84 5.40 -2.98 -8.78
C ILE A 84 5.31 -1.48 -9.03
N ASN A 85 4.09 -0.96 -9.09
CA ASN A 85 3.82 0.46 -9.20
C ASN A 85 3.77 1.09 -7.81
N GLU A 86 4.81 1.85 -7.40
CA GLU A 86 4.89 2.53 -6.09
C GLU A 86 3.68 3.43 -5.75
N ASN A 87 2.98 3.91 -6.76
CA ASN A 87 1.80 4.76 -6.59
C ASN A 87 0.52 3.97 -6.38
N ASP A 88 0.55 2.64 -6.55
CA ASP A 88 -0.61 1.81 -6.32
C ASP A 88 -0.97 1.82 -4.83
N PHE A 89 -2.27 1.79 -4.55
CA PHE A 89 -2.75 1.92 -3.17
C PHE A 89 -2.36 0.68 -2.35
N PHE A 90 -2.38 -0.50 -2.98
CA PHE A 90 -2.19 -1.81 -2.36
C PHE A 90 -0.83 -2.42 -2.75
N ILE A 91 0.21 -2.24 -1.93
CA ILE A 91 1.55 -2.81 -2.16
C ILE A 91 2.14 -3.31 -0.83
N PRO A 92 2.27 -4.64 -0.64
CA PRO A 92 1.59 -5.71 -1.37
C PRO A 92 0.09 -5.69 -1.10
N VAL A 93 -0.63 -6.38 -1.96
CA VAL A 93 -2.06 -6.63 -1.81
C VAL A 93 -2.33 -7.59 -0.66
N TYR A 94 -1.46 -8.59 -0.49
CA TYR A 94 -1.56 -9.58 0.58
C TYR A 94 -0.16 -10.11 0.96
N LEU A 95 0.07 -10.34 2.24
CA LEU A 95 1.33 -10.84 2.81
C LEU A 95 1.06 -12.11 3.62
N VAL A 96 1.83 -13.17 3.42
CA VAL A 96 1.59 -14.45 4.08
C VAL A 96 2.89 -15.03 4.61
N LYS A 97 2.87 -15.55 5.83
CA LYS A 97 3.90 -16.44 6.36
C LYS A 97 3.46 -17.88 6.20
N SER A 98 4.39 -18.77 5.89
CA SER A 98 4.07 -20.17 5.66
C SER A 98 5.21 -21.09 6.09
N PHE A 99 4.83 -22.27 6.58
CA PHE A 99 5.76 -23.38 6.85
C PHE A 99 5.90 -24.33 5.64
N ASN A 100 5.11 -24.12 4.59
CA ASN A 100 5.22 -24.80 3.32
C ASN A 100 4.82 -23.88 2.16
N VAL A 101 5.72 -22.95 1.84
CA VAL A 101 5.44 -21.83 0.92
C VAL A 101 4.86 -22.29 -0.41
N ILE A 102 5.41 -23.34 -1.03
CA ILE A 102 4.98 -23.81 -2.35
C ILE A 102 3.56 -24.36 -2.32
N GLU A 103 3.22 -25.18 -1.32
CA GLU A 103 1.88 -25.76 -1.19
C GLU A 103 0.84 -24.68 -0.87
N ASP A 104 1.18 -23.74 -0.01
CA ASP A 104 0.27 -22.66 0.37
C ASP A 104 0.04 -21.68 -0.79
N ILE A 105 1.07 -21.33 -1.57
CA ILE A 105 0.90 -20.52 -2.78
C ILE A 105 -0.05 -21.21 -3.79
N VAL A 106 0.09 -22.53 -4.00
CA VAL A 106 -0.81 -23.30 -4.87
C VAL A 106 -2.26 -23.25 -4.35
N ASN A 107 -2.44 -23.46 -3.04
CA ASN A 107 -3.76 -23.46 -2.41
C ASN A 107 -4.41 -22.08 -2.45
N ASP A 108 -3.67 -21.02 -2.13
CA ASP A 108 -4.13 -19.63 -2.19
C ASP A 108 -4.56 -19.24 -3.61
N SER A 109 -3.78 -19.68 -4.59
CA SER A 109 -4.08 -19.47 -6.01
C SER A 109 -5.37 -20.18 -6.43
N GLN A 110 -5.57 -21.42 -5.99
CA GLN A 110 -6.82 -22.14 -6.25
C GLN A 110 -8.01 -21.46 -5.55
N ASN A 111 -7.83 -20.97 -4.32
CA ASN A 111 -8.88 -20.26 -3.59
C ASN A 111 -9.29 -18.94 -4.27
N LEU A 112 -8.35 -18.23 -4.90
CA LEU A 112 -8.63 -17.06 -5.73
C LEU A 112 -9.46 -17.42 -6.97
N ILE A 113 -9.13 -18.53 -7.64
CA ILE A 113 -9.89 -19.02 -8.81
C ILE A 113 -11.30 -19.45 -8.41
N ASP A 114 -11.42 -20.17 -7.30
CA ASP A 114 -12.70 -20.74 -6.82
C ASP A 114 -13.66 -19.67 -6.24
N ASN A 115 -13.21 -18.41 -6.14
CA ASN A 115 -14.00 -17.24 -5.72
C ASN A 115 -14.80 -17.46 -4.42
N LYS A 116 -14.08 -17.80 -3.34
CA LYS A 116 -14.69 -17.99 -2.02
C LYS A 116 -15.17 -16.66 -1.43
N ARG A 117 -16.46 -16.35 -1.60
CA ARG A 117 -17.12 -15.05 -1.33
C ARG A 117 -17.03 -14.50 0.10
N ASP A 118 -16.69 -15.32 1.10
CA ASP A 118 -16.57 -14.88 2.52
C ASP A 118 -15.11 -14.77 3.01
N SER A 119 -14.14 -14.66 2.09
CA SER A 119 -12.72 -14.72 2.41
C SER A 119 -11.93 -13.50 1.92
N VAL A 120 -10.69 -13.37 2.39
CA VAL A 120 -9.73 -12.36 1.91
C VAL A 120 -9.57 -12.39 0.39
N TYR A 121 -9.73 -13.56 -0.23
CA TYR A 121 -9.63 -13.72 -1.68
C TYR A 121 -10.79 -13.06 -2.42
N ALA A 122 -11.99 -12.96 -1.82
CA ALA A 122 -13.11 -12.23 -2.42
C ALA A 122 -12.80 -10.73 -2.51
N GLU A 123 -12.19 -10.16 -1.47
CA GLU A 123 -11.78 -8.74 -1.46
C GLU A 123 -10.70 -8.46 -2.53
N ILE A 124 -9.78 -9.41 -2.72
CA ILE A 124 -8.75 -9.33 -3.77
C ILE A 124 -9.39 -9.39 -5.17
N ILE A 125 -10.37 -10.28 -5.38
CA ILE A 125 -11.08 -10.42 -6.65
C ILE A 125 -11.89 -9.15 -6.96
N GLU A 126 -12.62 -8.63 -5.99
CA GLU A 126 -13.38 -7.38 -6.13
C GLU A 126 -12.44 -6.21 -6.51
N TYR A 127 -11.25 -6.14 -5.89
CA TYR A 127 -10.23 -5.16 -6.28
C TYR A 127 -9.74 -5.36 -7.72
N LEU A 128 -9.47 -6.58 -8.17
CA LEU A 128 -9.10 -6.86 -9.56
C LEU A 128 -10.19 -6.38 -10.54
N GLU A 129 -11.44 -6.70 -10.25
CA GLU A 129 -12.60 -6.28 -11.07
C GLU A 129 -12.69 -4.76 -11.14
N HIS A 130 -12.54 -4.06 -10.00
CA HIS A 130 -12.53 -2.60 -9.96
C HIS A 130 -11.38 -1.95 -10.74
N GLN A 131 -10.21 -2.60 -10.80
CA GLN A 131 -9.06 -2.11 -11.56
C GLN A 131 -9.06 -2.57 -13.03
N ASN A 132 -10.09 -3.31 -13.48
CA ASN A 132 -10.14 -3.93 -14.81
C ASN A 132 -8.90 -4.81 -15.08
N LYS A 133 -8.52 -5.58 -14.06
CA LYS A 133 -7.37 -6.51 -14.00
C LYS A 133 -7.86 -7.95 -13.99
N ASN A 134 -7.02 -8.88 -14.41
CA ASN A 134 -7.35 -10.31 -14.42
C ASN A 134 -6.38 -11.13 -13.56
N PHE A 135 -6.58 -12.45 -13.50
CA PHE A 135 -5.68 -13.33 -12.74
C PHE A 135 -4.27 -13.41 -13.32
N ASP A 136 -4.06 -13.12 -14.61
CA ASP A 136 -2.72 -13.09 -15.23
C ASP A 136 -1.90 -11.87 -14.77
N ASP A 137 -2.57 -10.84 -14.25
CA ASP A 137 -1.93 -9.69 -13.58
C ASP A 137 -1.47 -10.03 -12.15
N LEU A 138 -1.85 -11.19 -11.58
CA LEU A 138 -1.39 -11.59 -10.26
C LEU A 138 0.04 -12.12 -10.28
N ARG A 139 0.79 -11.77 -9.23
CA ARG A 139 2.18 -12.14 -9.05
C ARG A 139 2.43 -12.51 -7.60
N TRP A 140 2.95 -13.71 -7.36
CA TRP A 140 3.49 -14.06 -6.06
C TRP A 140 4.98 -13.69 -6.03
N SER A 141 5.42 -13.04 -4.96
CA SER A 141 6.84 -12.79 -4.73
C SER A 141 7.28 -13.39 -3.41
N LEU A 142 8.39 -14.10 -3.43
CA LEU A 142 9.01 -14.65 -2.25
C LEU A 142 9.87 -13.59 -1.59
N LEU A 143 9.44 -13.13 -0.41
CA LEU A 143 10.14 -12.09 0.34
C LEU A 143 11.32 -12.67 1.12
N GLU A 144 11.11 -13.82 1.74
CA GLU A 144 12.12 -14.52 2.52
C GLU A 144 11.91 -16.03 2.48
N ALA A 145 13.02 -16.78 2.43
CA ALA A 145 13.03 -18.22 2.30
C ALA A 145 13.89 -18.89 3.38
N ASN A 146 13.54 -20.11 3.76
CA ASN A 146 14.24 -20.92 4.77
C ASN A 146 14.35 -20.20 6.13
N ILE A 147 13.29 -19.50 6.54
CA ILE A 147 13.25 -18.83 7.84
C ILE A 147 13.10 -19.88 8.95
N ASP A 148 13.87 -19.72 10.03
CA ASP A 148 13.70 -20.56 11.21
C ASP A 148 12.30 -20.37 11.81
N SER A 149 11.65 -21.47 12.19
CA SER A 149 10.28 -21.46 12.68
C SER A 149 10.09 -20.58 13.92
N SER A 150 11.14 -20.38 14.72
CA SER A 150 11.13 -19.49 15.88
C SER A 150 11.13 -18.01 15.51
N GLU A 151 11.65 -17.65 14.34
CA GLU A 151 11.82 -16.26 13.90
C GLU A 151 10.72 -15.79 12.93
N ILE A 152 9.97 -16.73 12.34
CA ILE A 152 9.00 -16.45 11.28
C ILE A 152 7.95 -15.39 11.66
N ASN A 153 7.57 -15.31 12.94
CA ASN A 153 6.60 -14.32 13.42
C ASN A 153 7.21 -12.91 13.43
N ASP A 154 8.41 -12.77 13.98
CA ASP A 154 9.10 -11.48 14.08
C ASP A 154 9.45 -10.94 12.69
N ARG A 155 9.87 -11.82 11.78
CA ARG A 155 10.14 -11.47 10.38
C ARG A 155 8.84 -11.07 9.65
N PHE A 156 7.74 -11.76 9.90
CA PHE A 156 6.44 -11.42 9.33
C PHE A 156 5.94 -10.05 9.82
N ASP A 157 6.06 -9.76 11.11
CA ASP A 157 5.69 -8.47 11.68
C ASP A 157 6.57 -7.32 11.14
N PHE A 158 7.87 -7.58 10.92
CA PHE A 158 8.75 -6.66 10.23
C PHE A 158 8.23 -6.32 8.82
N TRP A 159 7.86 -7.33 8.02
CA TRP A 159 7.33 -7.11 6.68
C TRP A 159 5.97 -6.42 6.68
N LEU A 160 5.06 -6.81 7.57
CA LEU A 160 3.75 -6.15 7.72
C LEU A 160 3.89 -4.66 8.00
N LYS A 161 4.82 -4.29 8.91
CA LYS A 161 5.08 -2.91 9.28
C LYS A 161 5.72 -2.11 8.15
N ASN A 162 6.74 -2.66 7.49
CA ASN A 162 7.50 -1.94 6.46
C ASN A 162 6.73 -1.80 5.14
N SER A 163 5.94 -2.82 4.79
CA SER A 163 5.10 -2.79 3.60
C SER A 163 3.78 -2.04 3.81
N LYS A 164 3.38 -1.83 5.08
CA LYS A 164 2.07 -1.28 5.45
C LYS A 164 0.90 -2.12 4.94
N ALA A 165 1.10 -3.42 4.74
CA ALA A 165 0.06 -4.33 4.26
C ALA A 165 -1.19 -4.38 5.16
N LYS A 166 -1.08 -4.01 6.45
CA LYS A 166 -2.26 -3.84 7.33
C LYS A 166 -3.08 -2.59 7.04
N GLU A 167 -2.42 -1.51 6.63
CA GLU A 167 -3.06 -0.21 6.37
C GLU A 167 -3.54 -0.09 4.92
N ARG A 168 -2.85 -0.78 4.02
CA ARG A 168 -2.94 -0.61 2.57
C ARG A 168 -3.23 -1.90 1.82
N GLY A 169 -3.18 -3.05 2.47
CA GLY A 169 -3.44 -4.37 1.87
C GLY A 169 -4.67 -5.03 2.50
N PHE A 170 -4.85 -6.32 2.22
CA PHE A 170 -5.94 -7.14 2.75
C PHE A 170 -5.54 -7.95 4.01
N ASN A 171 -4.40 -7.63 4.63
CA ASN A 171 -3.96 -8.23 5.89
C ASN A 171 -4.68 -7.58 7.08
N LYS A 172 -5.82 -8.14 7.50
CA LYS A 172 -6.56 -7.71 8.71
C LYS A 172 -5.93 -8.24 10.00
#